data_AF-A0A5Q2VYC9-F1
#
_entry.id   AF-A0A5Q2VYC9-F1
#
_cell.length_a   1.000
_cell.length_b   1.000
_cell.length_c   1.000
_cell.angle_alpha   90.00
_cell.angle_beta   90.00
_cell.angle_gamma   90.00
#
_symmetry.space_group_name_H-M   'P 1'
#
loop_
_entity.id
_entity.type
_entity.pdbx_description
1 polymer ?
#
loop_
_entity_poly.entity_id
_entity_poly.type
_entity_poly.pdbx_seq_one_letter_code
_entity_poly.pdbx_strand_id
1 'polypeptide(L)'
;MSEPGTYGGALPAVPVDWRGLSGDEAWRTWHELAEWTSWLVVRFNIAATTIPPCWPRHTRLVEELTALWSAHQLWYDDASPATGPLTWLRELEWALARLRAAVSDAGCTAREHLSPRTETWPTEPAAAEVLAEVAGADARAREQAQITAALAAAPPPAGDETPPA
;
A
#
# COMPACT_ATOMS: atom_id res chain seq x y z
N MET A 1 17.26 20.46 -26.17
CA MET A 1 16.05 20.72 -25.38
C MET A 1 14.96 19.84 -25.97
N SER A 2 14.78 18.66 -25.39
CA SER A 2 13.67 17.79 -25.75
C SER A 2 12.46 18.23 -24.93
N GLU A 3 11.35 18.52 -25.60
CA GLU A 3 10.08 18.84 -24.95
C GLU A 3 9.61 17.65 -24.09
N PRO A 4 8.87 17.88 -23.00
CA PRO A 4 8.20 16.81 -22.27
C PRO A 4 7.14 16.20 -23.19
N GLY A 5 7.46 15.02 -23.74
CA GLY A 5 6.57 14.25 -24.59
C GLY A 5 5.24 14.02 -23.89
N THR A 6 4.16 14.41 -24.55
CA THR A 6 2.81 14.00 -24.21
C THR A 6 2.79 12.47 -24.13
N TYR A 7 2.64 11.93 -22.92
CA TYR A 7 2.60 10.49 -22.68
C TYR A 7 1.34 9.90 -23.33
N GLY A 8 1.51 9.45 -24.57
CA GLY A 8 0.47 8.86 -25.40
C GLY A 8 0.21 7.42 -24.98
N GLY A 9 -0.69 7.25 -24.03
CA GLY A 9 -1.21 5.96 -23.58
C GLY A 9 -1.92 6.16 -22.25
N ALA A 10 -3.16 6.66 -22.27
CA ALA A 10 -3.93 6.86 -21.05
C ALA A 10 -4.22 5.52 -20.36
N LEU A 11 -3.44 5.22 -19.32
CA LEU A 11 -3.69 4.26 -18.24
C LEU A 11 -3.22 4.92 -16.92
N PRO A 12 -3.89 4.65 -15.79
CA PRO A 12 -4.96 5.56 -15.36
C PRO A 12 -4.60 6.43 -14.15
N ALA A 13 -5.42 7.45 -13.90
CA ALA A 13 -5.59 8.10 -12.59
C ALA A 13 -6.23 7.15 -11.53
N VAL A 14 -5.96 5.84 -11.62
CA VAL A 14 -6.57 4.75 -10.85
C VAL A 14 -5.45 3.85 -10.31
N PRO A 15 -5.60 3.26 -9.09
CA PRO A 15 -4.60 2.38 -8.52
C PRO A 15 -4.24 1.20 -9.44
N VAL A 16 -2.94 0.90 -9.54
CA VAL A 16 -2.43 -0.28 -10.26
C VAL A 16 -2.29 -1.43 -9.25
N ASP A 17 -3.09 -2.48 -9.41
CA ASP A 17 -2.95 -3.75 -8.67
C ASP A 17 -2.29 -4.80 -9.58
N TRP A 18 -1.01 -5.05 -9.35
CA TRP A 18 -0.23 -6.02 -10.12
C TRP A 18 -0.85 -7.42 -10.15
N ARG A 19 -1.59 -7.82 -9.12
CA ARG A 19 -2.21 -9.16 -9.04
C ARG A 19 -3.41 -9.32 -9.97
N GLY A 20 -4.04 -8.22 -10.35
CA GLY A 20 -5.22 -8.20 -11.20
C GLY A 20 -4.93 -8.00 -12.69
N LEU A 21 -3.68 -7.68 -13.05
CA LEU A 21 -3.32 -7.39 -14.44
C LEU A 21 -3.29 -8.66 -15.30
N SER A 22 -3.84 -8.58 -16.50
CA SER A 22 -3.55 -9.53 -17.58
C SER A 22 -2.08 -9.42 -18.02
N GLY A 23 -1.60 -10.42 -18.78
CA GLY A 23 -0.22 -10.41 -19.27
C GLY A 23 0.14 -9.18 -20.11
N ASP A 24 -0.76 -8.76 -21.01
CA ASP A 24 -0.55 -7.58 -21.86
C ASP A 24 -0.59 -6.27 -21.05
N GLU A 25 -1.47 -6.19 -20.05
CA GLU A 25 -1.52 -5.05 -19.14
C GLU A 25 -0.26 -4.96 -18.30
N ALA A 26 0.17 -6.07 -17.67
CA ALA A 26 1.40 -6.12 -16.92
C ALA A 26 2.60 -5.71 -17.78
N TRP A 27 2.64 -6.14 -19.04
CA TRP A 27 3.74 -5.76 -19.93
C TRP A 27 3.79 -4.26 -20.23
N ARG A 28 2.65 -3.63 -20.50
CA ARG A 28 2.60 -2.17 -20.69
C ARG A 28 2.98 -1.43 -19.40
N THR A 29 2.41 -1.83 -18.28
CA THR A 29 2.68 -1.23 -16.96
C THR A 29 4.17 -1.30 -16.61
N TRP A 30 4.84 -2.43 -16.89
CA TRP A 30 6.28 -2.57 -16.66
C TRP A 30 7.12 -1.56 -17.45
N HIS A 31 6.79 -1.29 -18.71
CA HIS A 31 7.50 -0.30 -19.51
C HIS A 31 7.27 1.12 -19.02
N GLU A 32 6.02 1.48 -18.80
CA GLU A 32 5.63 2.83 -18.34
C GLU A 32 6.27 3.13 -16.99
N LEU A 33 6.23 2.15 -16.07
CA LEU A 33 6.89 2.28 -14.77
C LEU A 33 8.42 2.43 -14.91
N ALA A 34 9.05 1.67 -15.81
CA ALA A 34 10.50 1.73 -15.99
C ALA A 34 10.95 3.08 -16.58
N GLU A 35 10.20 3.62 -17.55
CA GLU A 35 10.43 4.94 -18.11
C GLU A 35 10.26 6.02 -17.05
N TRP A 36 9.13 6.00 -16.32
CA TRP A 36 8.86 6.96 -15.26
C TRP A 36 9.89 6.90 -14.13
N THR A 37 10.29 5.70 -13.70
CA THR A 37 11.32 5.51 -12.67
C THR A 37 12.66 6.09 -13.14
N SER A 38 13.01 5.91 -14.41
CA SER A 38 14.23 6.50 -14.99
C SER A 38 14.18 8.03 -14.97
N TRP A 39 13.04 8.62 -15.37
CA TRP A 39 12.82 10.06 -15.25
C TRP A 39 12.97 10.53 -13.80
N LEU A 40 12.34 9.83 -12.85
CA LEU A 40 12.37 10.20 -11.42
C LEU A 40 13.80 10.22 -10.89
N VAL A 41 14.57 9.16 -11.15
CA VAL A 41 15.96 9.03 -10.69
C VAL A 41 16.83 10.16 -11.25
N VAL A 42 16.71 10.46 -12.55
CA VAL A 42 17.49 11.52 -13.20
C VAL A 42 17.05 12.89 -12.73
N ARG A 43 15.74 13.15 -12.64
CA ARG A 43 15.17 14.46 -12.30
C ARG A 43 15.48 14.88 -10.88
N PHE A 44 15.42 13.94 -9.94
CA PHE A 44 15.64 14.20 -8.51
C PHE A 44 17.03 13.78 -8.03
N ASN A 45 17.91 13.36 -8.94
CA ASN A 45 19.28 12.90 -8.63
C ASN A 45 19.30 11.85 -7.51
N ILE A 46 18.45 10.82 -7.65
CA ILE A 46 18.29 9.78 -6.61
C ILE A 46 19.48 8.82 -6.67
N ALA A 47 20.10 8.58 -5.51
CA ALA A 47 21.23 7.66 -5.42
C ALA A 47 20.80 6.19 -5.62
N ALA A 48 21.71 5.38 -6.17
CA ALA A 48 21.51 3.93 -6.35
C ALA A 48 21.33 3.16 -5.02
N THR A 49 21.69 3.77 -3.88
CA THR A 49 21.39 3.22 -2.54
C THR A 49 19.92 3.31 -2.16
N THR A 50 19.14 4.11 -2.90
CA THR A 50 17.69 4.29 -2.68
C THR A 50 16.90 3.62 -3.79
N ILE A 51 17.29 3.81 -5.05
CA ILE A 51 16.70 3.11 -6.21
C ILE A 51 17.84 2.53 -7.06
N PRO A 52 18.22 1.25 -6.85
CA PRO A 52 19.31 0.62 -7.59
C PRO A 52 18.86 0.21 -9.01
N PRO A 53 19.78 -0.01 -9.96
CA PRO A 53 19.44 -0.53 -11.30
C PRO A 53 18.70 -1.88 -11.28
N CYS A 54 18.87 -2.66 -10.22
CA CYS A 54 18.18 -3.94 -10.03
C CYS A 54 16.78 -3.80 -9.40
N TRP A 55 16.23 -2.59 -9.23
CA TRP A 55 14.91 -2.34 -8.65
C TRP A 55 13.78 -3.23 -9.20
N PRO A 56 13.70 -3.61 -10.50
CA PRO A 56 12.61 -4.46 -11.00
C PRO A 56 12.59 -5.86 -10.36
N ARG A 57 13.73 -6.29 -9.79
CA ARG A 57 13.86 -7.58 -9.09
C ARG A 57 13.41 -7.54 -7.63
N HIS A 58 13.01 -6.36 -7.14
CA HIS A 58 12.59 -6.17 -5.75
C HIS A 58 11.11 -5.84 -5.71
N THR A 59 10.26 -6.84 -5.44
CA THR A 59 8.80 -6.67 -5.40
C THR A 59 8.37 -5.49 -4.52
N ARG A 60 8.98 -5.30 -3.34
CA ARG A 60 8.68 -4.15 -2.49
C ARG A 60 8.98 -2.79 -3.15
N LEU A 61 10.08 -2.68 -3.91
CA LEU A 61 10.39 -1.46 -4.65
C LEU A 61 9.40 -1.25 -5.80
N VAL A 62 9.02 -2.33 -6.50
CA VAL A 62 8.04 -2.29 -7.60
C VAL A 62 6.72 -1.73 -7.08
N GLU A 63 6.16 -2.29 -6.01
CA GLU A 63 4.90 -1.82 -5.41
C GLU A 63 4.97 -0.34 -4.99
N GLU A 64 6.05 0.05 -4.30
CA GLU A 64 6.23 1.41 -3.80
C GLU A 64 6.40 2.42 -4.95
N LEU A 65 7.18 2.08 -5.98
CA LEU A 65 7.37 2.92 -7.16
C LEU A 65 6.09 3.02 -7.99
N THR A 66 5.33 1.94 -8.12
CA THR A 66 4.01 1.95 -8.76
C THR A 66 3.06 2.89 -8.03
N ALA A 67 3.00 2.82 -6.69
CA ALA A 67 2.15 3.72 -5.90
C ALA A 67 2.56 5.19 -6.06
N LEU A 68 3.86 5.50 -6.03
CA LEU A 68 4.37 6.85 -6.25
C LEU A 68 4.07 7.36 -7.67
N TRP A 69 4.17 6.49 -8.68
CA TRP A 69 3.83 6.81 -10.05
C TRP A 69 2.35 7.13 -10.18
N SER A 70 1.45 6.28 -9.69
CA SER A 70 0.01 6.56 -9.69
C SER A 70 -0.33 7.87 -8.95
N ALA A 71 0.32 8.14 -7.81
CA ALA A 71 0.16 9.40 -7.09
C ALA A 71 0.68 10.60 -7.88
N HIS A 72 1.78 10.45 -8.63
CA HIS A 72 2.29 11.52 -9.50
C HIS A 72 1.26 11.89 -10.55
N GLN A 73 0.69 10.89 -11.24
CA GLN A 73 -0.34 11.11 -12.25
C GLN A 73 -1.56 11.83 -11.67
N LEU A 74 -2.01 11.44 -10.48
CA LEU A 74 -3.16 12.06 -9.80
C LEU A 74 -2.90 13.53 -9.40
N TRP A 75 -1.74 13.81 -8.83
CA TRP A 75 -1.44 15.13 -8.26
C TRP A 75 -0.96 16.17 -9.28
N TYR A 76 -0.56 15.72 -10.47
CA TYR A 76 -0.16 16.57 -11.60
C TYR A 76 -1.23 16.63 -12.70
N ASP A 77 -2.39 16.01 -12.50
CA ASP A 77 -3.55 16.15 -13.40
C ASP A 77 -4.16 17.57 -13.33
N ASP A 78 -4.72 18.05 -14.44
CA ASP A 78 -5.33 19.39 -14.54
C ASP A 78 -6.53 19.59 -13.60
N ALA A 79 -7.20 18.50 -13.18
CA ALA A 79 -8.27 18.57 -12.19
C ALA A 79 -7.75 18.66 -10.75
N SER A 80 -6.44 18.52 -10.51
CA SER A 80 -5.83 18.60 -9.19
C SER A 80 -5.75 20.04 -8.69
N PRO A 81 -5.89 20.29 -7.38
CA PRO A 81 -5.64 21.63 -6.84
C PRO A 81 -4.19 22.05 -7.13
N ALA A 82 -3.94 23.36 -7.20
CA ALA A 82 -2.58 23.90 -7.41
C ALA A 82 -1.55 23.46 -6.35
N THR A 83 -2.01 22.98 -5.19
CA THR A 83 -1.18 22.40 -4.12
C THR A 83 -0.80 20.94 -4.36
N GLY A 84 -1.38 20.27 -5.37
CA GLY A 84 -1.16 18.86 -5.67
C GLY A 84 0.32 18.48 -5.80
N PRO A 85 1.12 19.18 -6.62
CA PRO A 85 2.55 18.92 -6.75
C PRO A 85 3.31 18.98 -5.41
N LEU A 86 2.93 19.90 -4.51
CA LEU A 86 3.53 20.01 -3.19
C LEU A 86 3.17 18.80 -2.30
N THR A 87 1.93 18.32 -2.39
CA THR A 87 1.48 17.09 -1.71
C THR A 87 2.28 15.89 -2.20
N TRP A 88 2.43 15.73 -3.53
CA TRP A 88 3.19 14.61 -4.08
C TRP A 88 4.67 14.64 -3.67
N LEU A 89 5.30 15.82 -3.66
CA LEU A 89 6.70 15.96 -3.22
C LEU A 89 6.89 15.57 -1.75
N ARG A 90 5.88 15.83 -0.90
CA ARG A 90 5.90 15.34 0.48
C ARG A 90 5.91 13.80 0.49
N GLU A 91 4.97 13.17 -0.21
CA GLU A 91 4.89 11.70 -0.27
C GLU A 91 6.15 11.05 -0.84
N LEU A 92 6.77 11.70 -1.84
CA LEU A 92 8.06 11.27 -2.39
C LEU A 92 9.12 11.18 -1.29
N GLU A 93 9.26 12.19 -0.43
CA GLU A 93 10.27 12.18 0.64
C GLU A 93 10.10 10.98 1.60
N TRP A 94 8.85 10.71 2.01
CA TRP A 94 8.55 9.56 2.87
C TRP A 94 8.83 8.23 2.18
N ALA A 95 8.51 8.12 0.90
CA ALA A 95 8.77 6.91 0.12
C ALA A 95 10.26 6.69 -0.12
N LEU A 96 11.05 7.74 -0.37
CA LEU A 96 12.51 7.62 -0.52
C LEU A 96 13.17 7.02 0.73
N ALA A 97 12.71 7.39 1.93
CA ALA A 97 13.17 6.77 3.17
C ALA A 97 12.84 5.27 3.22
N ARG A 98 11.61 4.88 2.86
CA ARG A 98 11.18 3.46 2.82
C ARG A 98 11.93 2.65 1.77
N LEU A 99 12.14 3.20 0.58
CA LEU A 99 12.90 2.58 -0.51
C LEU A 99 14.35 2.33 -0.09
N ARG A 100 15.00 3.32 0.52
CA ARG A 100 16.36 3.17 1.04
C ARG A 100 16.47 2.09 2.10
N ALA A 101 15.50 2.02 3.02
CA ALA A 101 15.44 0.94 4.02
C ALA A 101 15.29 -0.42 3.34
N ALA A 102 14.37 -0.56 2.37
CA ALA A 102 14.16 -1.80 1.65
C ALA A 102 15.40 -2.28 0.88
N VAL A 103 16.16 -1.37 0.27
CA VAL A 103 17.44 -1.70 -0.41
C VAL A 103 18.48 -2.16 0.60
N SER A 104 18.58 -1.48 1.75
CA SER A 104 19.50 -1.86 2.83
C SER A 104 19.17 -3.24 3.39
N ASP A 105 17.89 -3.53 3.62
CA ASP A 105 17.41 -4.82 4.15
C ASP A 105 17.68 -5.97 3.15
N ALA A 106 17.54 -5.70 1.85
CA ALA A 106 17.86 -6.66 0.80
C ALA A 106 19.38 -6.90 0.66
N GLY A 107 20.22 -6.00 1.16
CA GLY A 107 21.68 -6.07 1.02
C GLY A 107 22.20 -5.79 -0.39
N CYS A 108 21.35 -5.30 -1.30
CA CYS A 108 21.74 -4.99 -2.66
C CYS A 108 22.70 -3.80 -2.74
N THR A 109 23.63 -3.87 -3.68
CA THR A 109 24.50 -2.75 -4.04
C THR A 109 24.24 -2.32 -5.48
N ALA A 110 24.84 -1.21 -5.90
CA ALA A 110 24.77 -0.76 -7.29
C ALA A 110 25.34 -1.77 -8.31
N ARG A 111 26.14 -2.76 -7.85
CA ARG A 111 26.82 -3.75 -8.70
C ARG A 111 26.35 -5.18 -8.50
N GLU A 112 25.73 -5.47 -7.37
CA GLU A 112 25.35 -6.83 -6.98
C GLU A 112 23.92 -6.88 -6.47
N HIS A 113 23.13 -7.79 -7.02
CA HIS A 113 21.78 -8.07 -6.58
C HIS A 113 21.78 -9.27 -5.63
N LEU A 114 21.20 -9.07 -4.46
CA LEU A 114 20.88 -10.12 -3.49
C LEU A 114 19.35 -10.24 -3.39
N SER A 115 18.87 -11.48 -3.41
CA SER A 115 17.45 -11.73 -3.19
C SER A 115 17.12 -11.48 -1.71
N PRO A 116 16.03 -10.75 -1.41
CA PRO A 116 15.56 -10.62 -0.03
C PRO A 116 15.37 -12.00 0.59
N ARG A 117 15.68 -12.13 1.88
CA ARG A 117 15.31 -13.35 2.62
C ARG A 117 13.79 -13.42 2.66
N THR A 118 13.22 -14.40 1.98
CA THR A 118 11.80 -14.70 2.09
C THR A 118 11.60 -15.50 3.36
N GLU A 119 10.91 -14.92 4.33
CA GLU A 119 10.38 -15.70 5.44
C GLU A 119 9.31 -16.64 4.93
N THR A 120 9.30 -17.89 5.42
CA THR A 120 8.26 -18.85 5.08
C THR A 120 6.97 -18.40 5.74
N TRP A 121 6.11 -17.71 5.00
CA TRP A 121 4.79 -17.36 5.48
C TRP A 121 3.95 -18.63 5.63
N PRO A 122 3.19 -18.81 6.72
CA PRO A 122 2.36 -19.98 6.87
C PRO A 122 1.16 -19.86 5.92
N THR A 123 1.31 -20.39 4.71
CA THR A 123 0.21 -20.59 3.74
C THR A 123 -0.53 -21.91 3.97
N GLU A 124 -0.16 -22.64 5.02
CA GLU A 124 -0.70 -23.95 5.38
C GLU A 124 -2.00 -23.83 6.21
N PRO A 125 -2.89 -24.84 6.14
CA PRO A 125 -4.16 -24.87 6.90
C PRO A 125 -4.00 -24.58 8.40
N ALA A 126 -2.84 -24.90 8.98
CA ALA A 126 -2.51 -24.57 10.36
C ALA A 126 -2.57 -23.07 10.68
N ALA A 127 -2.18 -22.18 9.76
CA ALA A 127 -2.33 -20.73 9.98
C ALA A 127 -3.78 -20.27 9.89
N ALA A 128 -4.58 -20.90 9.03
CA ALA A 128 -6.01 -20.59 8.91
C ALA A 128 -6.78 -21.03 10.17
N GLU A 129 -6.41 -22.18 10.76
CA GLU A 129 -6.99 -22.66 12.01
C GLU A 129 -6.69 -21.71 13.18
N VAL A 130 -5.43 -21.31 13.36
CA VAL A 130 -5.03 -20.33 14.39
C VAL A 130 -5.76 -19.00 14.18
N LEU A 131 -5.88 -18.54 12.94
CA LEU A 131 -6.62 -17.32 12.63
C LEU A 131 -8.11 -17.45 12.97
N ALA A 132 -8.74 -18.57 12.62
CA ALA A 132 -10.15 -18.82 12.91
C ALA A 132 -10.42 -18.91 14.43
N GLU A 133 -9.51 -19.53 15.18
CA GLU A 133 -9.58 -19.57 16.64
C GLU A 133 -9.52 -18.16 17.24
N VAL A 134 -8.49 -17.40 16.90
CA VAL A 134 -8.28 -16.04 17.43
C VAL A 134 -9.42 -15.11 17.03
N ALA A 135 -9.84 -15.14 15.76
CA ALA A 135 -10.94 -14.32 15.27
C ALA A 135 -12.28 -14.70 15.93
N GLY A 136 -12.54 -16.01 16.11
CA GLY A 136 -13.74 -16.49 16.79
C GLY A 136 -13.76 -16.09 18.27
N ALA A 137 -12.61 -16.10 18.94
CA ALA A 137 -12.49 -15.64 20.33
C ALA A 137 -12.74 -14.12 20.45
N ASP A 138 -12.13 -13.31 19.57
CA ASP A 138 -12.35 -11.86 19.52
C ASP A 138 -13.83 -11.51 19.26
N ALA A 139 -14.46 -12.18 18.30
CA ALA A 139 -15.87 -11.97 17.97
C ALA A 139 -16.81 -12.26 19.17
N ARG A 140 -16.62 -13.40 19.85
CA ARG A 140 -17.41 -13.77 21.04
C ARG A 140 -17.22 -12.78 22.19
N ALA A 141 -15.99 -12.30 22.41
CA ALA A 141 -15.72 -11.31 23.45
C ALA A 141 -16.45 -9.98 23.20
N ARG A 142 -16.50 -9.52 21.94
CA ARG A 142 -17.24 -8.30 21.56
C ARG A 142 -18.75 -8.47 21.72
N GLU A 143 -19.29 -9.60 21.30
CA GLU A 143 -20.72 -9.90 21.48
C GLU A 143 -21.10 -9.92 22.96
N GLN A 144 -20.32 -10.60 23.80
CA GLN A 144 -20.54 -10.63 25.24
C GLN A 144 -20.47 -9.22 25.87
N ALA A 145 -19.50 -8.40 25.45
CA ALA A 145 -19.38 -7.02 25.94
C ALA A 145 -20.60 -6.16 25.54
N GLN A 146 -21.14 -6.33 24.33
CA GLN A 146 -22.35 -5.65 23.90
C GLN A 146 -23.58 -6.09 24.69
N ILE A 147 -23.73 -7.40 24.94
CA ILE A 147 -24.82 -7.93 25.78
C ILE A 147 -24.71 -7.38 27.20
N THR A 148 -23.52 -7.43 27.80
CA THR A 148 -23.29 -6.91 29.15
C THR A 148 -23.58 -5.41 29.23
N ALA A 149 -23.16 -4.62 28.23
CA ALA A 149 -23.47 -3.20 28.17
C ALA A 149 -24.97 -2.92 28.02
N ALA A 150 -25.67 -3.69 27.17
CA ALA A 150 -27.12 -3.56 26.99
C ALA A 150 -27.90 -3.90 28.27
N LEU A 151 -27.50 -4.95 28.99
CA LEU A 151 -28.09 -5.32 30.27
C LEU A 151 -27.84 -4.25 31.35
N ALA A 152 -26.64 -3.65 31.38
CA ALA A 152 -26.32 -2.56 32.31
C ALA A 152 -27.07 -1.26 31.99
N ALA A 153 -27.41 -1.02 30.73
CA ALA A 153 -28.17 0.15 30.28
C ALA A 153 -29.70 -0.02 30.40
N ALA A 154 -30.19 -1.22 30.71
CA ALA A 154 -31.63 -1.45 30.87
C ALA A 154 -32.13 -0.76 32.16
N PRO A 155 -33.25 0.01 32.09
CA PRO A 155 -33.84 0.59 33.28
C PRO A 155 -34.31 -0.53 34.23
N PRO A 156 -34.30 -0.30 35.56
CA PRO A 156 -34.78 -1.29 36.52
C PRO A 156 -36.23 -1.68 36.20
N PRO A 157 -36.63 -2.95 36.43
CA PRO A 157 -38.00 -3.36 36.15
C PRO A 157 -38.95 -2.46 36.94
N ALA A 158 -40.00 -1.95 36.26
CA ALA A 158 -41.05 -1.21 36.92
C ALA A 158 -41.61 -2.07 38.06
N GLY A 159 -41.55 -1.57 39.29
CA GLY A 159 -42.08 -2.29 40.45
C GLY A 159 -43.55 -2.59 40.24
N ASP A 160 -43.97 -3.80 40.61
CA ASP A 160 -45.38 -4.21 40.63
C ASP A 160 -46.18 -3.20 41.45
N GLU A 161 -46.85 -2.27 40.78
CA GLU A 161 -47.90 -1.46 41.38
C GLU A 161 -49.06 -2.41 41.68
N THR A 162 -49.08 -2.93 42.90
CA THR A 162 -50.24 -3.64 43.43
C THR A 162 -51.39 -2.63 43.52
N PRO A 163 -52.50 -2.81 42.78
CA PRO A 163 -53.59 -1.85 42.82
C PRO A 163 -54.26 -1.87 44.20
N PRO A 164 -54.65 -0.71 44.75
CA PRO A 164 -55.24 -0.62 46.08
C PRO A 164 -56.64 -1.25 46.13
N ALA A 165 -56.95 -1.82 47.30
CA ALA A 165 -58.19 -2.52 47.63
C ALA A 165 -59.42 -1.62 47.74
#